data_AF-A0A2G8BGU5-F1
#
_entry.id   AF-A0A2G8BGU5-F1
#
_cell.length_a   1.000
_cell.length_b   1.000
_cell.length_c   1.000
_cell.angle_alpha   90.00
_cell.angle_beta   90.00
_cell.angle_gamma   90.00
#
_symmetry.space_group_name_H-M   'P 1'
#
loop_
_entity.id
_entity.type
_entity.pdbx_description
1 polymer ?
#
loop_
_entity_poly.entity_id
_entity_poly.type
_entity_poly.pdbx_seq_one_letter_code
_entity_poly.pdbx_strand_id
1 'polypeptide(L)'
;MRRIGSTSGLRELLIAGHEPSWQRWRIPGRACDFELDLKAGRPVVVSSAQLLAALMRAGLPHREFALGGQHHGGAFVLDEHDRLVE
;
A
#
# COMPACT_ATOMS: atom_id res chain seq x y z
N MET A 1 -10.70 9.41 12.32
CA MET A 1 -9.39 8.97 11.81
C MET A 1 -8.59 8.35 12.93
N ARG A 2 -8.62 7.01 13.00
CA ARG A 2 -7.86 6.23 13.99
C ARG A 2 -6.53 5.85 13.38
N ARG A 3 -5.41 6.10 14.07
CA ARG A 3 -4.07 5.67 13.63
C ARG A 3 -3.88 4.19 13.94
N ILE A 4 -3.38 3.45 12.96
CA ILE A 4 -3.17 1.99 13.07
C ILE A 4 -1.70 1.66 13.28
N GLY A 5 -0.78 2.47 12.74
CA GLY A 5 0.65 2.28 12.95
C GLY A 5 1.51 3.32 12.21
N SER A 6 2.81 3.30 12.51
CA SER A 6 3.84 4.05 11.78
C SER A 6 4.77 3.03 11.13
N THR A 7 4.81 3.01 9.80
CA THR A 7 5.64 2.06 9.06
C THR A 7 6.44 2.85 8.04
N SER A 8 7.53 3.47 8.52
CA SER A 8 8.49 4.17 7.65
C SER A 8 8.87 3.25 6.49
N GLY A 9 8.70 3.73 5.26
CA GLY A 9 9.00 2.95 4.04
C GLY A 9 7.84 2.10 3.50
N LEU A 10 6.64 2.13 4.09
CA LEU A 10 5.49 1.38 3.55
C LEU A 10 5.13 1.79 2.11
N ARG A 11 5.29 3.07 1.80
CA ARG A 11 5.14 3.61 0.44
C ARG A 11 6.12 2.97 -0.54
N GLU A 12 7.38 2.85 -0.15
CA GLU A 12 8.41 2.19 -0.96
C GLU A 12 8.10 0.70 -1.17
N LEU A 13 7.59 0.02 -0.13
CA LEU A 13 7.16 -1.37 -0.23
C LEU A 13 5.98 -1.56 -1.18
N LEU A 14 5.01 -0.64 -1.16
CA LEU A 14 3.89 -0.65 -2.10
C LEU A 14 4.37 -0.42 -3.53
N ILE A 15 5.27 0.55 -3.75
CA ILE A 15 5.89 0.80 -5.06
C ILE A 15 6.60 -0.46 -5.55
N ALA A 16 7.50 -1.03 -4.74
CA ALA A 16 8.24 -2.25 -5.10
C ALA A 16 7.31 -3.46 -5.35
N GLY A 17 6.22 -3.58 -4.59
CA GLY A 17 5.21 -4.63 -4.76
C GLY A 17 4.42 -4.51 -6.07
N HIS A 18 4.15 -3.28 -6.51
CA HIS A 18 3.35 -3.01 -7.71
C HIS A 18 4.19 -2.86 -8.99
N GLU A 19 5.48 -2.50 -8.89
CA GLU A 19 6.35 -2.24 -10.04
C GLU A 19 6.31 -3.34 -11.12
N PRO A 20 6.36 -4.66 -10.81
CA PRO A 20 6.25 -5.69 -11.84
C PRO A 20 4.91 -5.69 -12.58
N SER A 21 3.82 -5.39 -11.87
CA SER A 21 2.48 -5.29 -12.46
C SER A 21 2.36 -4.04 -13.33
N TRP A 22 2.89 -2.91 -12.89
CA TRP A 22 2.90 -1.69 -13.70
C TRP A 22 3.70 -1.87 -14.98
N GLN A 23 4.87 -2.53 -14.93
CA GLN A 23 5.65 -2.83 -16.14
C GLN A 23 4.90 -3.75 -17.10
N ARG A 24 4.21 -4.78 -16.58
CA ARG A 24 3.44 -5.73 -17.39
C ARG A 24 2.22 -5.10 -18.08
N TRP A 25 1.51 -4.20 -17.39
CA TRP A 25 0.22 -3.67 -17.83
C TRP A 25 0.26 -2.18 -18.19
N ARG A 26 1.45 -1.62 -18.44
CA ARG A 26 1.61 -0.21 -18.79
C ARG A 26 0.90 0.09 -20.12
N ILE A 27 0.08 1.13 -20.12
CA ILE A 27 -0.55 1.67 -21.33
C ILE A 27 0.26 2.89 -21.77
N PRO A 28 0.86 2.90 -22.97
CA PRO A 28 1.62 4.05 -23.46
C PRO A 28 0.80 5.35 -23.40
N GLY A 29 1.41 6.43 -22.90
CA GLY A 29 0.75 7.73 -22.75
C GLY A 29 -0.24 7.83 -21.58
N ARG A 30 -0.45 6.77 -20.79
CA ARG A 30 -1.33 6.78 -19.62
C ARG A 30 -0.58 6.39 -18.36
N ALA A 31 -0.44 7.33 -17.43
CA ALA A 31 0.11 7.07 -16.11
C ALA A 31 -0.92 6.37 -15.22
N CYS A 32 -0.44 5.58 -14.27
CA CYS A 32 -1.28 5.03 -13.20
C CYS A 32 -1.35 6.08 -12.08
N ASP A 33 -2.54 6.62 -11.80
CA ASP A 33 -2.70 7.66 -10.78
C ASP A 33 -2.21 7.18 -9.40
N PHE A 34 -2.49 5.92 -9.07
CA PHE A 34 -1.99 5.30 -7.84
C PHE A 34 -0.45 5.25 -7.77
N GLU A 35 0.23 4.96 -8.88
CA GLU A 35 1.71 5.02 -8.96
C GLU A 35 2.21 6.45 -8.76
N LEU A 36 1.57 7.43 -9.41
CA LEU A 36 1.93 8.84 -9.30
C LEU A 36 1.73 9.37 -7.88
N ASP A 37 0.60 9.06 -7.26
CA ASP A 37 0.28 9.49 -5.90
C ASP A 37 1.21 8.86 -4.88
N LEU A 38 1.53 7.56 -5.04
CA LEU A 38 2.55 6.89 -4.23
C LEU A 38 3.90 7.61 -4.35
N LYS A 39 4.40 7.84 -5.57
CA LYS A 39 5.71 8.47 -5.79
C LYS A 39 5.76 9.94 -5.37
N ALA A 40 4.62 10.64 -5.43
CA ALA A 40 4.52 12.05 -5.06
C ALA A 40 4.33 12.27 -3.54
N GLY A 41 4.25 11.20 -2.74
CA GLY A 41 3.98 11.33 -1.30
C GLY A 41 2.55 11.74 -0.97
N ARG A 42 1.62 11.74 -1.95
CA ARG A 42 0.24 12.12 -1.73
C ARG A 42 -0.50 11.04 -0.90
N PRO A 43 -1.57 11.42 -0.19
CA PRO A 43 -2.43 10.45 0.46
C PRO A 43 -3.01 9.47 -0.55
N VAL A 44 -2.96 8.17 -0.25
CA VAL A 44 -3.50 7.12 -1.12
C VAL A 44 -4.36 6.14 -0.35
N VAL A 45 -5.44 5.67 -0.97
CA VAL A 45 -6.23 4.57 -0.42
C VAL A 45 -5.56 3.24 -0.77
N VAL A 46 -5.33 2.42 0.25
CA VAL A 46 -4.74 1.07 0.14
C VAL A 46 -5.64 0.06 0.81
N SER A 47 -5.82 -1.09 0.15
CA SER A 47 -6.58 -2.21 0.70
C SER A 47 -5.74 -3.07 1.64
N SER A 48 -6.39 -3.80 2.54
CA SER A 48 -5.71 -4.82 3.37
C SER A 48 -4.99 -5.86 2.51
N ALA A 49 -5.50 -6.18 1.31
CA ALA A 49 -4.86 -7.11 0.39
C ALA A 49 -3.54 -6.55 -0.18
N GLN A 50 -3.49 -5.26 -0.52
CA GLN A 50 -2.26 -4.59 -0.95
C GLN A 50 -1.23 -4.54 0.18
N LEU A 51 -1.67 -4.20 1.40
CA LEU A 51 -0.82 -4.20 2.58
C LEU A 51 -0.27 -5.58 2.90
N LEU A 52 -1.13 -6.61 2.92
CA LEU A 52 -0.74 -8.00 3.07
C LEU A 52 0.32 -8.41 2.06
N ALA A 53 0.10 -8.14 0.77
CA ALA A 53 1.03 -8.53 -0.28
C ALA A 53 2.37 -7.80 -0.16
N ALA A 54 2.37 -6.49 0.10
CA ALA A 54 3.59 -5.69 0.24
C ALA A 54 4.42 -6.13 1.45
N LEU A 55 3.79 -6.27 2.62
CA LEU A 55 4.44 -6.67 3.87
C LEU A 55 4.95 -8.12 3.81
N MET A 56 4.16 -9.03 3.23
CA MET A 56 4.57 -10.43 3.06
C MET A 56 5.80 -10.56 2.16
N ARG A 57 5.86 -9.83 1.03
CA ARG A 57 7.05 -9.81 0.15
C ARG A 57 8.29 -9.24 0.83
N ALA A 58 8.10 -8.28 1.74
CA ALA A 58 9.17 -7.68 2.52
C ALA A 58 9.60 -8.52 3.73
N GLY A 59 8.94 -9.65 4.00
CA GLY A 59 9.19 -10.45 5.22
C GLY A 59 8.76 -9.76 6.51
N LEU A 60 7.87 -8.76 6.44
CA LEU A 60 7.39 -7.98 7.58
C LEU A 60 6.12 -8.59 8.20
N PRO A 61 5.78 -8.23 9.46
CA PRO A 61 4.53 -8.64 10.08
C PRO A 61 3.32 -8.21 9.24
N HIS A 62 2.45 -9.16 8.90
CA HIS A 62 1.33 -8.95 7.98
C HIS A 62 0.03 -9.67 8.38
N ARG A 63 0.06 -10.46 9.47
CA ARG A 63 -1.06 -11.34 9.87
C ARG A 63 -2.35 -10.60 10.16
N GLU A 64 -2.27 -9.36 10.62
CA GLU A 64 -3.45 -8.54 10.90
C GLU A 64 -4.26 -8.20 9.64
N PHE A 65 -3.63 -8.19 8.46
CA PHE A 65 -4.27 -7.93 7.17
C PHE A 65 -4.70 -9.21 6.42
N ALA A 66 -4.24 -10.38 6.89
CA ALA A 66 -4.56 -11.68 6.32
C ALA A 66 -6.00 -12.13 6.66
N LEU A 67 -6.51 -13.17 5.98
CA LEU A 67 -7.82 -13.75 6.29
C LEU A 67 -7.92 -14.12 7.77
N GLY A 68 -8.96 -13.61 8.44
CA GLY A 68 -9.17 -13.78 9.89
C GLY A 68 -8.39 -12.81 10.79
N GLY A 69 -7.56 -11.94 10.20
CA GLY A 69 -6.89 -10.85 10.90
C GLY A 69 -7.83 -9.66 11.18
N GLN A 70 -7.45 -8.83 12.15
CA GLN A 70 -8.24 -7.67 12.61
C GLN A 70 -8.60 -6.69 11.49
N HIS A 71 -7.72 -6.52 10.51
CA HIS A 71 -7.82 -5.53 9.43
C HIS A 71 -8.21 -6.18 8.08
N HIS A 72 -8.64 -7.45 8.09
CA HIS A 72 -9.03 -8.17 6.88
C HIS A 72 -10.22 -7.50 6.18
N GLY A 73 -10.08 -7.25 4.87
CA GLY A 73 -11.12 -6.62 4.05
C GLY A 73 -11.21 -5.10 4.21
N GLY A 74 -10.34 -4.50 5.02
CA GLY A 74 -10.30 -3.07 5.27
C GLY A 74 -9.69 -2.26 4.11
N ALA A 75 -9.98 -0.96 4.12
CA ALA A 75 -9.33 0.05 3.32
C ALA A 75 -8.79 1.14 4.24
N PHE A 76 -7.61 1.65 3.91
CA PHE A 76 -6.85 2.58 4.74
C PHE A 76 -6.35 3.73 3.89
N VAL A 77 -6.24 4.91 4.49
CA VAL A 77 -5.47 6.01 3.90
C VAL A 77 -4.04 5.89 4.39
N LEU A 78 -3.09 5.76 3.46
CA LEU A 78 -1.68 6.01 3.72
C LEU A 78 -1.43 7.51 3.54
N ASP A 79 -1.21 8.22 4.65
CA ASP A 79 -1.04 9.67 4.63
C ASP A 79 0.36 10.12 4.14
N GLU A 80 0.59 11.44 4.13
CA GLU A 80 1.84 12.07 3.70
C GLU A 80 3.03 11.76 4.60
N HIS A 81 2.78 11.20 5.79
CA HIS A 81 3.79 10.82 6.78
C HIS A 81 3.99 9.30 6.87
N ASP A 82 3.52 8.56 5.86
CA ASP A 82 3.54 7.09 5.80
C ASP A 82 2.84 6.42 7.00
N ARG A 83 1.71 7.01 7.43
CA ARG A 83 0.86 6.43 8.47
C ARG A 83 -0.43 5.90 7.89
N LEU A 84 -0.85 4.73 8.38
CA LEU A 84 -2.15 4.15 8.04
C LEU A 84 -3.24 4.70 8.95
N VAL A 85 -4.32 5.16 8.32
CA VAL A 85 -5.49 5.73 8.97
C VAL A 85 -6.77 5.07 8.45
N GLU A 86 -7.64 4.70 9.40
CA GLU A 86 -9.03 4.27 9.19
C GLU A 86 -9.99 5.46 9.23
#